data_AF-K1QMP7-F1
#
_entry.id   AF-K1QMP7-F1
#
_cell.length_a   1.000
_cell.length_b   1.000
_cell.length_c   1.000
_cell.angle_alpha   90.00
_cell.angle_beta   90.00
_cell.angle_gamma   90.00
#
_symmetry.space_group_name_H-M   'P 1'
#
loop_
_entity.id
_entity.type
_entity.pdbx_description
1 polymer ?
#
loop_
_entity_poly.entity_id
_entity_poly.type
_entity_poly.pdbx_seq_one_letter_code
_entity_poly.pdbx_strand_id
1 'polypeptide(L)'
;MENRVLITVILLVVTCGGCVGDNKETETSPQDSGSEPKDRRLLLNDPSTLLKEIEALHREMTSLKSHVTTMETEVASLNSLKTEVSQAGGKYDDLGGAVDTLCLPHNPDMAPTDFPNVGSAVGTIYGSEYQFTYRNYAQDDDVPCAVCGAKTASAIMMLKIPAKVTCPDDWVIQYAGFLTSEQVVTNWRPSEYLCLHEDSEYLTEGSRQHNMNGRLFYPVKAVCGSLPCPPYHGGQYLTCVVCSQ
;
A
#
# COMPACT_ATOMS: atom_id res chain seq x y z
N MET A 1 -7.51 -6.08 -26.88
CA MET A 1 -7.17 -4.78 -26.26
C MET A 1 -6.28 -5.10 -25.09
N GLU A 2 -4.98 -4.83 -25.24
CA GLU A 2 -3.91 -5.28 -24.36
C GLU A 2 -3.95 -4.56 -23.00
N ASN A 3 -3.84 -5.33 -21.92
CA ASN A 3 -3.56 -4.84 -20.57
C ASN A 3 -2.14 -4.26 -20.53
N ARG A 4 -2.03 -2.97 -20.20
CA ARG A 4 -0.77 -2.36 -19.77
C ARG A 4 -0.93 -1.90 -18.32
N VAL A 5 -0.50 -2.74 -17.38
CA VAL A 5 -0.20 -2.32 -16.01
C VAL A 5 1.30 -2.08 -15.96
N LEU A 6 1.70 -0.82 -16.06
CA LEU A 6 3.10 -0.38 -16.00
C LEU A 6 3.42 -0.02 -14.54
N ILE A 7 3.81 -1.01 -13.72
CA ILE A 7 4.38 -0.74 -12.39
C ILE A 7 5.86 -0.40 -12.60
N THR A 8 6.20 0.88 -12.48
CA THR A 8 7.59 1.34 -12.48
C THR A 8 8.13 1.21 -11.06
N VAL A 9 8.83 0.11 -10.76
CA VAL A 9 9.61 -0.04 -9.50
C VAL A 9 11.00 0.53 -9.74
N ILE A 10 11.27 1.72 -9.20
CA ILE A 10 12.62 2.27 -9.13
C ILE A 10 13.29 1.64 -7.90
N LEU A 11 14.15 0.64 -8.11
CA LEU A 11 14.98 0.03 -7.07
C LEU A 11 16.33 0.78 -7.02
N LEU A 12 16.53 1.63 -6.01
CA LEU A 12 17.85 2.19 -5.69
C LEU A 12 18.66 1.16 -4.91
N VAL A 13 19.62 0.52 -5.57
CA VAL A 13 20.62 -0.35 -4.91
C VAL A 13 21.79 0.52 -4.46
N VAL A 14 21.86 0.81 -3.16
CA VAL A 14 23.07 1.35 -2.51
C VAL A 14 23.97 0.15 -2.20
N THR A 15 25.06 -0.02 -2.95
CA THR A 15 26.12 -0.96 -2.58
C THR A 15 27.11 -0.26 -1.64
N CYS A 16 27.16 -0.70 -0.38
CA CYS A 16 28.24 -0.35 0.53
C CYS A 16 29.44 -1.25 0.21
N GLY A 17 30.44 -0.66 -0.45
CA GLY A 17 31.74 -1.28 -0.67
C GLY A 17 32.67 -1.03 0.50
N GLY A 18 33.24 -2.09 1.05
CA GLY A 18 34.34 -1.97 2.01
C GLY A 18 34.56 -3.25 2.80
N CYS A 19 35.46 -4.10 2.32
CA CYS A 19 36.41 -4.91 3.11
C CYS A 19 37.13 -5.91 2.18
N VAL A 20 38.32 -5.57 1.68
CA VAL A 20 39.32 -6.57 1.27
C VAL A 20 40.69 -6.06 1.74
N GLY A 21 41.32 -6.85 2.60
CA GLY A 21 42.63 -6.59 3.17
C GLY A 21 43.78 -6.91 2.21
N ASP A 22 44.87 -6.17 2.39
CA ASP A 22 46.18 -6.36 1.81
C ASP A 22 46.76 -7.74 2.10
N ASN A 23 47.31 -8.39 1.07
CA ASN A 23 48.44 -9.30 1.21
C ASN A 23 49.39 -9.08 0.03
N LYS A 24 50.66 -8.88 0.39
CA LYS A 24 51.79 -8.44 -0.42
C LYS A 24 52.80 -9.59 -0.43
N GLU A 25 53.10 -10.15 -1.61
CA GLU A 25 54.29 -10.98 -1.82
C GLU A 25 54.94 -10.68 -3.17
N THR A 26 56.25 -10.87 -3.19
CA THR A 26 57.26 -10.10 -3.91
C THR A 26 57.82 -10.85 -5.11
N GLU A 27 58.12 -10.09 -6.16
CA GLU A 27 59.08 -10.28 -7.27
C GLU A 27 59.82 -11.61 -7.45
N THR A 28 59.72 -12.16 -8.68
CA THR A 28 60.91 -12.61 -9.43
C THR A 28 60.67 -12.44 -10.95
N SER A 29 61.56 -11.70 -11.61
CA SER A 29 61.67 -11.58 -13.09
C SER A 29 62.39 -12.81 -13.67
N PRO A 30 62.26 -13.18 -14.96
CA PRO A 30 63.01 -12.47 -16.01
C PRO A 30 62.30 -12.26 -17.37
N GLN A 31 62.83 -11.27 -18.08
CA GLN A 31 62.70 -10.81 -19.48
C GLN A 31 62.26 -11.84 -20.57
N ASP A 32 61.44 -11.41 -21.54
CA ASP A 32 61.84 -11.22 -22.95
C ASP A 32 60.71 -10.65 -23.87
N SER A 33 61.16 -9.83 -24.84
CA SER A 33 60.63 -9.43 -26.16
C SER A 33 59.17 -8.99 -26.38
N GLY A 34 59.02 -7.80 -27.00
CA GLY A 34 57.74 -7.20 -27.37
C GLY A 34 57.15 -7.67 -28.70
N SER A 35 55.85 -7.42 -28.89
CA SER A 35 55.22 -7.07 -30.18
C SER A 35 53.75 -6.65 -29.99
N GLU A 36 53.48 -5.42 -30.44
CA GLU A 36 52.25 -4.80 -31.01
C GLU A 36 50.80 -5.08 -30.48
N PRO A 37 49.91 -4.07 -30.59
CA PRO A 37 48.55 -4.13 -30.08
C PRO A 37 47.69 -5.05 -30.95
N LYS A 38 47.16 -6.13 -30.37
CA LYS A 38 46.21 -6.99 -31.08
C LYS A 38 44.88 -6.26 -31.28
N ASP A 39 44.63 -5.93 -32.55
CA ASP A 39 43.35 -5.50 -33.11
C ASP A 39 42.18 -6.30 -32.52
N ARG A 40 41.19 -5.60 -31.96
CA ARG A 40 39.85 -6.14 -31.67
C ARG A 40 39.09 -6.34 -32.97
N ARG A 41 39.46 -7.36 -33.75
CA ARG A 41 38.53 -8.00 -34.68
C ARG A 41 37.99 -9.24 -33.99
N LEU A 42 36.83 -9.07 -33.35
CA LEU A 42 36.02 -10.15 -32.79
C LEU A 42 35.71 -11.13 -33.94
N LEU A 43 36.45 -12.23 -34.02
CA LEU A 43 36.11 -13.32 -34.92
C LEU A 43 34.91 -14.05 -34.32
N LEU A 44 33.70 -13.63 -34.70
CA LEU A 44 32.43 -14.32 -34.42
C LEU A 44 32.32 -15.73 -35.09
N ASN A 45 33.44 -16.32 -35.49
CA ASN A 45 33.50 -17.57 -36.24
C ASN A 45 34.23 -18.70 -35.49
N ASP A 46 34.64 -18.49 -34.24
CA ASP A 46 35.15 -19.58 -33.41
C ASP A 46 33.98 -20.26 -32.66
N PRO A 47 33.62 -21.51 -33.02
CA PRO A 47 32.51 -22.23 -32.38
C PRO A 47 32.68 -22.37 -30.86
N SER A 48 33.92 -22.31 -30.35
CA SER A 48 34.20 -22.36 -28.91
C SER A 48 33.84 -21.06 -28.17
N THR A 49 33.86 -19.92 -28.86
CA THR A 49 33.50 -18.60 -28.29
C THR A 49 31.99 -18.46 -28.21
N LEU A 50 31.27 -18.90 -29.24
CA LEU A 50 29.80 -18.95 -29.27
C LEU A 50 29.25 -19.88 -28.18
N LEU A 51 29.87 -21.05 -27.96
CA LEU A 51 29.47 -21.96 -26.90
C LEU A 51 29.59 -21.32 -25.50
N LYS A 52 30.67 -20.58 -25.25
CA LYS A 52 30.87 -19.86 -23.97
C LYS A 52 29.81 -18.78 -23.75
N GLU A 53 29.45 -18.02 -24.79
CA GLU A 53 28.39 -17.01 -24.70
C GLU A 53 27.01 -17.65 -24.46
N ILE A 54 26.70 -18.76 -25.14
CA ILE A 54 25.44 -19.51 -24.93
C ILE A 54 25.37 -20.04 -23.50
N GLU A 55 26.47 -20.59 -22.96
CA GLU A 55 26.52 -21.05 -21.57
C GLU A 55 26.35 -19.90 -20.57
N ALA A 56 26.99 -18.75 -20.82
CA ALA A 56 26.83 -17.56 -19.99
C ALA A 56 25.37 -17.08 -19.98
N LEU A 57 24.75 -16.98 -21.15
CA LEU A 57 23.34 -16.61 -21.30
C LEU A 57 22.40 -17.63 -20.63
N HIS A 58 22.72 -18.93 -20.69
CA HIS A 58 21.93 -19.96 -20.03
C HIS A 58 21.99 -19.84 -18.50
N ARG A 59 23.14 -19.46 -17.95
CA ARG A 59 23.29 -19.19 -16.50
C ARG A 59 22.47 -17.97 -16.08
N GLU A 60 22.52 -16.89 -16.85
CA GLU A 60 21.69 -15.70 -16.61
C GLU A 60 20.20 -16.02 -16.71
N MET A 61 19.76 -16.78 -17.72
CA MET A 61 18.38 -17.22 -17.86
C MET A 61 17.93 -18.10 -16.68
N THR A 62 18.81 -18.97 -16.19
CA THR A 62 18.53 -19.80 -15.02
C THR A 62 18.37 -18.95 -13.76
N SER A 63 19.23 -17.95 -13.58
CA SER A 63 19.15 -16.99 -12.48
C SER A 63 17.90 -16.10 -12.58
N LEU A 64 17.55 -15.63 -13.77
CA LEU A 64 16.34 -14.85 -13.97
C LEU A 64 15.09 -15.68 -13.69
N LYS A 65 15.08 -16.96 -14.11
CA LYS A 65 13.99 -17.88 -13.80
C LYS A 65 13.81 -18.08 -12.30
N SER A 66 14.90 -18.21 -11.53
CA SER A 66 14.78 -18.32 -10.07
C SER A 66 14.20 -17.04 -9.45
N HIS A 67 14.62 -15.86 -9.92
CA HIS A 67 14.05 -14.60 -9.45
C HIS A 67 12.55 -14.46 -9.78
N VAL A 68 12.12 -14.88 -10.98
CA VAL A 68 10.71 -14.90 -11.37
C VAL A 68 9.91 -15.82 -10.46
N THR A 69 10.38 -17.04 -10.22
CA THR A 69 9.66 -17.97 -9.32
C THR A 69 9.58 -17.43 -7.90
N THR A 70 10.62 -16.75 -7.40
CA THR A 70 10.58 -16.11 -6.09
C THR A 70 9.56 -14.98 -6.06
N MET A 71 9.56 -14.08 -7.05
CA MET A 71 8.56 -13.01 -7.17
C MET A 71 7.13 -13.56 -7.26
N GLU A 72 6.91 -14.64 -8.02
CA GLU A 72 5.60 -15.29 -8.12
C GLU A 72 5.13 -15.81 -6.77
N THR A 73 6.01 -16.44 -5.99
CA THR A 73 5.66 -16.91 -4.64
C THR A 73 5.40 -15.77 -3.66
N GLU A 74 6.12 -14.66 -3.76
CA GLU A 74 5.90 -13.48 -2.93
C GLU A 74 4.58 -12.78 -3.27
N VAL A 75 4.26 -12.64 -4.56
CA VAL A 75 2.98 -12.08 -5.03
C VAL A 75 1.82 -12.97 -4.60
N ALA A 76 1.95 -14.30 -4.70
CA ALA A 76 0.92 -15.22 -4.23
C ALA A 76 0.68 -15.08 -2.71
N SER A 77 1.75 -14.93 -1.93
CA SER A 77 1.65 -14.70 -0.48
C SER A 77 1.03 -13.34 -0.13
N LEU A 78 1.33 -12.28 -0.88
CA LEU A 78 0.72 -10.95 -0.69
C LEU A 78 -0.75 -10.93 -1.09
N ASN A 79 -1.11 -11.61 -2.19
CA ASN A 79 -2.50 -11.74 -2.62
C ASN A 79 -3.34 -12.53 -1.61
N SER A 80 -2.77 -13.55 -0.96
CA SER A 80 -3.46 -14.23 0.14
C SER A 80 -3.62 -13.38 1.41
N LEU A 81 -2.84 -12.30 1.55
CA LEU A 81 -2.93 -11.35 2.67
C LEU A 81 -3.94 -10.23 2.39
N LYS A 82 -4.33 -10.04 1.13
CA LYS A 82 -5.45 -9.18 0.73
C LYS A 82 -6.76 -9.89 1.09
N THR A 83 -7.03 -10.00 2.39
CA THR A 83 -8.36 -10.38 2.88
C THR A 83 -9.33 -9.35 2.34
N GLU A 84 -10.32 -9.78 1.58
CA GLU A 84 -11.44 -8.93 1.19
C GLU A 84 -12.18 -8.56 2.49
N VAL A 85 -12.03 -7.31 2.89
CA VAL A 85 -12.57 -6.72 4.11
C VAL A 85 -13.41 -5.50 3.72
N SER A 86 -14.56 -5.35 4.34
CA SER A 86 -15.44 -4.20 4.15
C SER A 86 -15.33 -3.26 5.34
N GLN A 87 -15.34 -1.95 5.10
CA GLN A 87 -15.45 -0.99 6.21
C GLN A 87 -16.86 -1.01 6.78
N ALA A 88 -16.94 -0.93 8.10
CA ALA A 88 -18.18 -0.95 8.85
C ALA A 88 -18.10 -0.03 10.07
N GLY A 89 -19.25 0.41 10.56
CA GLY A 89 -19.35 1.26 11.74
C GLY A 89 -20.79 1.46 12.20
N GLY A 90 -20.99 2.44 13.08
CA GLY A 90 -22.34 2.85 13.50
C GLY A 90 -23.12 3.49 12.34
N LYS A 91 -24.43 3.28 12.33
CA LYS A 91 -25.35 3.96 11.40
C LYS A 91 -25.37 5.45 11.68
N TYR A 92 -25.45 6.26 10.62
CA TYR A 92 -25.38 7.72 10.68
C TYR A 92 -26.37 8.39 11.67
N ASP A 93 -27.56 7.81 11.85
CA ASP A 93 -28.66 8.33 12.70
C ASP A 93 -28.92 7.51 13.99
N ASP A 94 -28.21 6.40 14.21
CA ASP A 94 -28.42 5.57 15.41
C ASP A 94 -27.91 6.28 16.66
N LEU A 95 -28.69 6.26 17.74
CA LEU A 95 -28.33 6.94 18.98
C LEU A 95 -27.57 6.04 19.97
N GLY A 96 -26.25 6.19 20.07
CA GLY A 96 -25.40 5.44 21.00
C GLY A 96 -24.32 4.65 20.25
N GLY A 97 -23.88 3.52 20.81
CA GLY A 97 -22.92 2.63 20.14
C GLY A 97 -21.49 3.16 20.10
N ALA A 98 -20.70 2.60 19.19
CA ALA A 98 -19.29 2.88 19.03
C ALA A 98 -19.05 3.93 17.92
N VAL A 99 -17.98 4.72 18.04
CA VAL A 99 -17.65 5.82 17.10
C VAL A 99 -16.59 5.45 16.07
N ASP A 100 -15.85 4.39 16.36
CA ASP A 100 -14.80 3.81 15.55
C ASP A 100 -15.33 3.12 14.29
N THR A 101 -14.47 3.04 13.30
CA THR A 101 -14.66 2.36 12.03
C THR A 101 -13.83 1.10 12.04
N LEU A 102 -14.43 -0.03 11.69
CA LEU A 102 -13.79 -1.34 11.69
C LEU A 102 -13.68 -1.86 10.26
N CYS A 103 -12.71 -2.75 10.07
CA CYS A 103 -12.56 -3.52 8.84
C CYS A 103 -12.98 -4.95 9.13
N LEU A 104 -14.14 -5.34 8.61
CA LEU A 104 -14.74 -6.64 8.89
C LEU A 104 -14.41 -7.63 7.77
N PRO A 105 -14.03 -8.88 8.13
CA PRO A 105 -13.78 -9.91 7.13
C PRO A 105 -15.06 -10.24 6.36
N HIS A 106 -14.94 -10.52 5.06
CA HIS A 106 -16.09 -10.91 4.24
C HIS A 106 -16.73 -12.23 4.71
N ASN A 107 -15.95 -13.13 5.31
CA ASN A 107 -16.44 -14.37 5.91
C ASN A 107 -16.26 -14.34 7.44
N PRO A 108 -17.25 -13.86 8.21
CA PRO A 108 -17.18 -13.83 9.66
C PRO A 108 -17.47 -15.20 10.30
N ASP A 109 -16.77 -15.50 11.39
CA ASP A 109 -17.12 -16.65 12.24
C ASP A 109 -18.41 -16.37 13.03
N MET A 110 -19.24 -17.40 13.21
CA MET A 110 -20.45 -17.29 14.02
C MET A 110 -20.11 -17.26 15.51
N ALA A 111 -20.86 -16.47 16.29
CA ALA A 111 -20.78 -16.49 17.74
C ALA A 111 -21.17 -17.89 18.29
N PRO A 112 -20.60 -18.31 19.44
CA PRO A 112 -20.98 -19.56 20.09
C PRO A 112 -22.49 -19.68 20.35
N THR A 113 -23.03 -20.89 20.28
CA THR A 113 -24.47 -21.13 20.42
C THR A 113 -25.03 -20.83 21.82
N ASP A 114 -24.17 -20.78 22.83
CA ASP A 114 -24.49 -20.44 24.21
C ASP A 114 -24.29 -18.94 24.53
N PHE A 115 -24.00 -18.11 23.51
CA PHE A 115 -23.88 -16.67 23.68
C PHE A 115 -25.22 -16.05 24.15
N PRO A 116 -25.21 -15.16 25.16
CA PRO A 116 -26.43 -14.63 25.75
C PRO A 116 -27.22 -13.78 24.75
N ASN A 117 -28.48 -14.15 24.51
CA ASN A 117 -29.42 -13.33 23.77
C ASN A 117 -30.06 -12.31 24.73
N VAL A 118 -29.57 -11.07 24.71
CA VAL A 118 -30.03 -9.97 25.57
C VAL A 118 -31.23 -9.20 25.01
N GLY A 119 -31.93 -9.75 24.01
CA GLY A 119 -33.12 -9.13 23.42
C GLY A 119 -32.79 -7.87 22.61
N SER A 120 -33.52 -6.78 22.84
CA SER A 120 -33.41 -5.54 22.04
C SER A 120 -32.33 -4.57 22.52
N ALA A 121 -31.63 -4.85 23.63
CA ALA A 121 -30.57 -4.01 24.16
C ALA A 121 -29.20 -4.45 23.60
N VAL A 122 -28.97 -4.17 22.32
CA VAL A 122 -27.80 -4.62 21.57
C VAL A 122 -27.04 -3.46 20.93
N GLY A 123 -25.74 -3.64 20.72
CA GLY A 123 -24.96 -2.81 19.80
C GLY A 123 -25.16 -3.28 18.36
N THR A 124 -25.19 -2.33 17.43
CA THR A 124 -25.35 -2.59 16.00
C THR A 124 -24.10 -2.12 15.25
N ILE A 125 -23.82 -2.78 14.13
CA ILE A 125 -22.75 -2.41 13.19
C ILE A 125 -23.31 -2.55 11.77
N TYR A 126 -22.97 -1.61 10.91
CA TYR A 126 -23.48 -1.49 9.55
C TYR A 126 -22.32 -1.34 8.58
N GLY A 127 -22.54 -1.74 7.33
CA GLY A 127 -21.64 -1.42 6.21
C GLY A 127 -21.49 0.09 6.04
N SER A 128 -20.57 0.50 5.18
CA SER A 128 -20.21 1.91 5.05
C SER A 128 -20.18 2.36 3.60
N GLU A 129 -20.48 3.63 3.38
CA GLU A 129 -20.76 4.18 2.05
C GLU A 129 -20.12 5.55 1.84
N TYR A 130 -19.66 5.80 0.62
CA TYR A 130 -19.25 7.14 0.22
C TYR A 130 -20.46 8.03 -0.05
N GLN A 131 -20.41 9.26 0.48
CA GLN A 131 -21.43 10.28 0.21
C GLN A 131 -20.89 11.41 -0.68
N PHE A 132 -19.98 11.05 -1.57
CA PHE A 132 -19.37 11.94 -2.56
C PHE A 132 -18.84 11.15 -3.76
N THR A 133 -18.67 11.83 -4.89
CA THR A 133 -18.06 11.26 -6.09
C THR A 133 -16.76 11.99 -6.43
N TYR A 134 -15.66 11.26 -6.53
CA TYR A 134 -14.36 11.80 -6.93
C TYR A 134 -13.42 10.66 -7.37
N ARG A 135 -12.90 10.72 -8.60
CA ARG A 135 -12.05 9.64 -9.16
C ARG A 135 -12.73 8.26 -9.02
N ASN A 136 -12.17 7.36 -8.21
CA ASN A 136 -12.69 6.02 -7.96
C ASN A 136 -13.76 5.97 -6.86
N TYR A 137 -13.93 7.04 -6.08
CA TYR A 137 -15.06 7.14 -5.17
C TYR A 137 -16.33 7.41 -5.97
N ALA A 138 -17.31 6.53 -5.86
CA ALA A 138 -18.65 6.76 -6.36
C ALA A 138 -19.60 6.93 -5.18
N GLN A 139 -20.53 7.87 -5.29
CA GLN A 139 -21.54 8.05 -4.26
C GLN A 139 -22.39 6.79 -4.14
N ASP A 140 -22.75 6.44 -2.90
CA ASP A 140 -23.54 5.27 -2.51
C ASP A 140 -22.83 3.92 -2.81
N ASP A 141 -21.53 3.94 -3.10
CA ASP A 141 -20.72 2.72 -3.15
C ASP A 141 -20.21 2.35 -1.76
N ASP A 142 -20.12 1.03 -1.53
CA ASP A 142 -19.49 0.46 -0.36
C ASP A 142 -17.99 0.82 -0.27
N VAL A 143 -17.51 1.03 0.96
CA VAL A 143 -16.12 1.40 1.20
C VAL A 143 -15.27 0.15 1.50
N PRO A 144 -14.28 -0.19 0.64
CA PRO A 144 -13.38 -1.30 0.91
C PRO A 144 -12.42 -0.97 2.06
N CYS A 145 -11.92 -2.02 2.71
CA CYS A 145 -10.77 -1.94 3.59
C CYS A 145 -9.65 -2.87 3.11
N ALA A 146 -8.46 -2.74 3.68
CA ALA A 146 -7.40 -3.72 3.64
C ALA A 146 -6.76 -3.84 5.02
N VAL A 147 -6.49 -5.07 5.46
CA VAL A 147 -5.72 -5.35 6.68
C VAL A 147 -4.39 -5.97 6.27
N CYS A 148 -3.31 -5.21 6.42
CA CYS A 148 -1.97 -5.65 6.02
C CYS A 148 -1.20 -6.19 7.23
N GLY A 149 -0.72 -7.43 7.15
CA GLY A 149 0.22 -7.99 8.10
C GLY A 149 1.65 -7.52 7.81
N ALA A 150 2.32 -6.92 8.79
CA ALA A 150 3.71 -6.52 8.65
C ALA A 150 4.66 -7.65 9.12
N LYS A 151 5.64 -8.01 8.28
CA LYS A 151 6.51 -9.19 8.48
C LYS A 151 7.55 -9.03 9.61
N THR A 152 7.76 -7.82 10.14
CA THR A 152 8.69 -7.57 11.24
C THR A 152 7.95 -7.28 12.54
N ALA A 153 8.03 -8.21 13.49
CA ALA A 153 7.44 -8.12 14.84
C ALA A 153 8.06 -7.02 15.73
N SER A 154 9.02 -6.25 15.22
CA SER A 154 9.65 -5.12 15.91
C SER A 154 8.89 -3.84 15.59
N ALA A 155 7.91 -3.52 16.43
CA ALA A 155 7.26 -2.21 16.61
C ALA A 155 7.29 -1.24 15.41
N ILE A 156 6.57 -1.58 14.33
CA ILE A 156 6.28 -0.58 13.30
C ILE A 156 5.38 0.48 13.92
N MET A 157 5.85 1.72 13.93
CA MET A 157 5.04 2.84 14.40
C MET A 157 4.23 3.39 13.23
N MET A 158 2.94 3.60 13.44
CA MET A 158 2.05 4.19 12.44
C MET A 158 1.69 5.62 12.84
N LEU A 159 1.85 6.56 11.92
CA LEU A 159 1.57 7.98 12.13
C LEU A 159 0.59 8.49 11.07
N LYS A 160 -0.56 8.98 11.51
CA LYS A 160 -1.54 9.69 10.66
C LYS A 160 -1.38 11.19 10.84
N ILE A 161 -1.21 11.92 9.74
CA ILE A 161 -1.08 13.38 9.74
C ILE A 161 -2.21 13.99 8.90
N PRO A 162 -3.24 14.60 9.52
CA PRO A 162 -4.24 15.37 8.82
C PRO A 162 -3.66 16.63 8.16
N ALA A 163 -4.32 17.10 7.10
CA ALA A 163 -3.96 18.29 6.33
C ALA A 163 -2.53 18.26 5.72
N LYS A 164 -1.98 17.07 5.48
CA LYS A 164 -0.70 16.83 4.82
C LYS A 164 -0.83 15.72 3.78
N VAL A 165 0.11 15.66 2.85
CA VAL A 165 0.30 14.56 1.89
C VAL A 165 1.74 14.02 1.91
N THR A 166 2.55 14.47 2.88
CA THR A 166 3.97 14.15 3.02
C THR A 166 4.26 13.76 4.47
N CYS A 167 5.11 12.76 4.66
CA CYS A 167 5.60 12.37 5.98
C CYS A 167 6.79 13.24 6.43
N PRO A 168 7.09 13.31 7.74
CA PRO A 168 8.34 13.87 8.25
C PRO A 168 9.56 13.10 7.73
N ASP A 169 10.75 13.68 7.91
CA ASP A 169 12.00 12.99 7.61
C ASP A 169 12.09 11.67 8.41
N ASP A 170 12.73 10.65 7.82
CA ASP A 170 12.88 9.29 8.37
C ASP A 170 11.57 8.47 8.51
N TRP A 171 10.44 8.96 7.98
CA TRP A 171 9.19 8.22 7.88
C TRP A 171 8.88 7.85 6.43
N VAL A 172 8.38 6.64 6.23
CA VAL A 172 7.96 6.15 4.91
C VAL A 172 6.47 6.40 4.72
N ILE A 173 6.08 7.03 3.62
CA ILE A 173 4.67 7.17 3.24
C ILE A 173 4.10 5.77 2.95
N GLN A 174 3.03 5.41 3.65
CA GLN A 174 2.25 4.21 3.34
C GLN A 174 1.14 4.54 2.35
N TYR A 175 0.39 5.61 2.60
CA TYR A 175 -0.56 6.17 1.64
C TYR A 175 -0.94 7.61 1.96
N ALA A 176 -1.49 8.33 0.98
CA ALA A 176 -2.05 9.66 1.14
C ALA A 176 -3.48 9.72 0.57
N GLY A 177 -4.29 10.66 1.04
CA GLY A 177 -5.60 10.89 0.45
C GLY A 177 -6.41 11.93 1.21
N PHE A 178 -7.67 11.62 1.50
CA PHE A 178 -8.65 12.62 1.95
C PHE A 178 -9.13 12.32 3.36
N LEU A 179 -9.21 13.38 4.17
CA LEU A 179 -9.78 13.29 5.51
C LEU A 179 -11.31 13.27 5.40
N THR A 180 -11.92 12.26 6.00
CA THR A 180 -13.37 12.09 6.00
C THR A 180 -13.94 11.96 7.41
N SER A 181 -15.22 12.31 7.54
CA SER A 181 -16.04 12.12 8.73
C SER A 181 -17.51 11.97 8.33
N GLU A 182 -18.38 11.81 9.32
CA GLU A 182 -19.83 11.97 9.14
C GLU A 182 -20.23 13.41 8.79
N GLN A 183 -21.46 13.58 8.29
CA GLN A 183 -22.02 14.88 7.96
C GLN A 183 -22.35 15.69 9.23
N VAL A 184 -22.12 16.99 9.19
CA VAL A 184 -22.54 17.91 10.25
C VAL A 184 -23.99 18.33 10.05
N VAL A 185 -24.92 17.61 10.66
CA VAL A 185 -26.35 17.95 10.73
C VAL A 185 -26.94 17.55 12.09
N THR A 186 -28.07 18.13 12.45
CA THR A 186 -28.75 17.84 13.73
C THR A 186 -29.19 16.38 13.80
N ASN A 187 -29.02 15.75 14.97
CA ASN A 187 -29.36 14.35 15.28
C ASN A 187 -28.49 13.27 14.64
N TRP A 188 -27.42 13.64 13.92
CA TRP A 188 -26.44 12.67 13.43
C TRP A 188 -25.35 12.43 14.46
N ARG A 189 -24.74 11.25 14.40
CA ARG A 189 -23.69 10.89 15.35
C ARG A 189 -22.30 11.31 14.90
N PRO A 190 -21.44 11.70 15.86
CA PRO A 190 -20.05 11.94 15.57
C PRO A 190 -19.38 10.63 15.14
N SER A 191 -18.55 10.72 14.12
CA SER A 191 -17.58 9.69 13.76
C SER A 191 -16.18 10.12 14.16
N GLU A 192 -15.24 9.19 14.10
CA GLU A 192 -13.84 9.57 14.01
C GLU A 192 -13.52 10.28 12.67
N TYR A 193 -12.34 10.91 12.63
CA TYR A 193 -11.74 11.38 11.38
C TYR A 193 -10.89 10.27 10.76
N LEU A 194 -11.33 9.73 9.63
CA LEU A 194 -10.63 8.68 8.91
C LEU A 194 -9.84 9.25 7.74
N CYS A 195 -8.70 8.64 7.41
CA CYS A 195 -7.93 8.97 6.21
C CYS A 195 -8.22 7.92 5.15
N LEU A 196 -8.89 8.32 4.06
CA LEU A 196 -9.15 7.43 2.94
C LEU A 196 -8.06 7.55 1.89
N HIS A 197 -7.57 6.41 1.40
CA HIS A 197 -6.56 6.36 0.35
C HIS A 197 -7.12 6.89 -0.97
N GLU A 198 -6.40 7.81 -1.63
CA GLU A 198 -6.88 8.52 -2.83
C GLU A 198 -7.21 7.65 -4.05
N ASP A 199 -6.67 6.43 -4.10
CA ASP A 199 -6.81 5.48 -5.21
C ASP A 199 -7.76 4.33 -4.88
N SER A 200 -8.75 4.56 -4.00
CA SER A 200 -9.64 3.51 -3.50
C SER A 200 -10.11 2.55 -4.58
N GLU A 201 -10.06 1.27 -4.24
CA GLU A 201 -10.64 0.22 -5.07
C GLU A 201 -12.17 0.22 -4.92
N TYR A 202 -12.86 -0.59 -5.71
CA TYR A 202 -14.28 -0.86 -5.54
C TYR A 202 -14.47 -2.30 -5.11
N LEU A 203 -15.45 -2.58 -4.25
CA LEU A 203 -15.83 -3.95 -3.94
C LEU A 203 -16.50 -4.57 -5.18
N THR A 204 -16.04 -5.76 -5.55
CA THR A 204 -16.59 -6.51 -6.69
C THR A 204 -17.81 -7.34 -6.31
N GLU A 205 -18.03 -7.54 -5.01
CA GLU A 205 -19.15 -8.29 -4.47
C GLU A 205 -20.24 -7.32 -4.00
N GLY A 206 -21.49 -7.58 -4.41
CA GLY A 206 -22.64 -6.71 -4.11
C GLY A 206 -23.07 -5.82 -5.27
N SER A 207 -24.20 -5.15 -5.08
CA SER A 207 -24.70 -4.13 -6.00
C SER A 207 -24.03 -2.80 -5.70
N ARG A 208 -23.37 -2.22 -6.70
CA ARG A 208 -22.78 -0.87 -6.61
C ARG A 208 -23.85 0.21 -6.53
N GLN A 209 -23.49 1.34 -5.93
CA GLN A 209 -24.27 2.57 -5.86
C GLN A 209 -25.66 2.37 -5.26
N HIS A 210 -25.71 1.60 -4.18
CA HIS A 210 -26.95 1.29 -3.48
C HIS A 210 -26.94 1.95 -2.10
N ASN A 211 -27.78 2.96 -1.94
CA ASN A 211 -27.84 3.73 -0.70
C ASN A 211 -28.57 2.94 0.42
N MET A 212 -27.80 2.37 1.33
CA MET A 212 -28.25 1.68 2.56
C MET A 212 -28.20 2.59 3.79
N ASN A 213 -27.57 3.76 3.69
CA ASN A 213 -27.37 4.71 4.79
C ASN A 213 -26.81 4.03 6.05
N GLY A 214 -25.69 3.32 5.91
CA GLY A 214 -24.97 2.74 7.02
C GLY A 214 -24.07 3.75 7.72
N ARG A 215 -22.77 3.45 7.78
CA ARG A 215 -21.71 4.39 8.19
C ARG A 215 -21.32 5.26 6.98
N LEU A 216 -21.42 6.58 7.10
CA LEU A 216 -21.23 7.46 5.94
C LEU A 216 -19.91 8.21 6.00
N PHE A 217 -19.31 8.41 4.82
CA PHE A 217 -18.09 9.19 4.66
C PHE A 217 -18.31 10.43 3.82
N TYR A 218 -18.09 11.58 4.44
CA TYR A 218 -18.08 12.91 3.83
C TYR A 218 -16.69 13.53 3.90
N PRO A 219 -16.24 14.23 2.85
CA PRO A 219 -14.96 14.94 2.89
C PRO A 219 -15.00 16.13 3.85
N VAL A 220 -13.94 16.29 4.64
CA VAL A 220 -13.86 17.30 5.71
C VAL A 220 -13.36 18.63 5.14
N LYS A 221 -14.03 19.74 5.49
CA LYS A 221 -13.59 21.10 5.15
C LYS A 221 -12.97 21.81 6.35
N ALA A 222 -11.95 22.61 6.09
CA ALA A 222 -11.43 23.59 7.03
C ALA A 222 -12.45 24.72 7.27
N VAL A 223 -12.70 25.05 8.53
CA VAL A 223 -13.53 26.20 8.92
C VAL A 223 -12.64 27.21 9.64
N CYS A 224 -12.51 28.41 9.09
CA CYS A 224 -11.73 29.47 9.70
C CYS A 224 -12.37 29.98 10.99
N GLY A 225 -11.52 30.47 11.90
CA GLY A 225 -11.93 30.97 13.21
C GLY A 225 -10.81 30.67 14.19
N SER A 226 -11.02 29.69 15.06
CA SER A 226 -9.94 29.13 15.88
C SER A 226 -8.88 28.41 15.05
N LEU A 227 -9.26 27.93 13.86
CA LEU A 227 -8.30 27.46 12.86
C LEU A 227 -7.71 28.68 12.12
N PRO A 228 -6.38 28.89 12.17
CA PRO A 228 -5.75 30.06 11.57
C PRO A 228 -5.83 30.02 10.04
N CYS A 229 -6.34 31.09 9.46
CA CYS A 229 -6.44 31.29 8.02
C CYS A 229 -5.76 32.62 7.65
N PRO A 230 -4.52 32.63 7.13
CA PRO A 230 -3.66 31.51 6.69
C PRO A 230 -2.96 30.74 7.85
N PRO A 231 -2.40 29.53 7.61
CA PRO A 231 -2.16 28.88 6.31
C PRO A 231 -3.34 28.05 5.78
N TYR A 232 -4.39 27.83 6.58
CA TYR A 232 -5.60 27.18 6.08
C TYR A 232 -6.44 28.14 5.24
N HIS A 233 -7.26 27.59 4.35
CA HIS A 233 -8.25 28.33 3.60
C HIS A 233 -9.66 27.85 3.97
N GLY A 234 -10.53 28.78 4.33
CA GLY A 234 -11.92 28.45 4.69
C GLY A 234 -12.65 27.76 3.55
N GLY A 235 -13.30 26.64 3.86
CA GLY A 235 -14.02 25.81 2.89
C GLY A 235 -13.13 24.85 2.09
N GLN A 236 -11.82 24.86 2.28
CA GLN A 236 -10.90 23.91 1.64
C GLN A 236 -11.06 22.51 2.22
N TYR A 237 -11.17 21.50 1.36
CA TYR A 237 -11.15 20.10 1.78
C TYR A 237 -9.76 19.67 2.26
N LEU A 238 -9.71 18.90 3.35
CA LEU A 238 -8.47 18.48 3.99
C LEU A 238 -7.98 17.14 3.46
N THR A 239 -6.69 17.07 3.13
CA THR A 239 -5.99 15.83 2.83
C THR A 239 -5.51 15.14 4.10
N CYS A 240 -4.91 13.96 3.96
CA CYS A 240 -4.22 13.27 5.03
C CYS A 240 -3.14 12.34 4.46
N VAL A 241 -2.21 11.95 5.31
CA VAL A 241 -1.18 10.94 4.99
C VAL A 241 -1.02 9.99 6.16
N VAL A 242 -0.77 8.72 5.85
CA VAL A 242 -0.39 7.70 6.81
C VAL A 242 1.04 7.25 6.51
N CYS A 243 1.85 7.23 7.56
CA CYS A 243 3.28 6.99 7.52
C CYS A 243 3.63 5.82 8.43
N SER A 244 4.76 5.16 8.15
CA SER A 244 5.35 4.15 9.04
C SER A 244 6.84 4.39 9.29
N GLN A 245 7.32 3.89 10.42
CA GLN A 245 8.74 3.79 10.77
C GLN A 245 9.04 2.40 11.32
#